data_AF-B4MQS4-F1
#
_entry.id   AF-B4MQS4-F1
#
_cell.length_a   1.000
_cell.length_b   1.000
_cell.length_c   1.000
_cell.angle_alpha   90.00
_cell.angle_beta   90.00
_cell.angle_gamma   90.00
#
_symmetry.space_group_name_H-M   'P 1'
#
loop_
_entity.id
_entity.type
_entity.pdbx_description
1 polymer ?
#
loop_
_entity_poly.entity_id
_entity_poly.type
_entity_poly.pdbx_seq_one_letter_code
_entity_poly.pdbx_strand_id
1 'polypeptide(L)'
;MFLSIAPPLMDFEDELLWINQCNNENLNILYDKSNYVTPNTKHLIEQAFLQPLSLSDQQILFDDLLKQNRNIAHQYGLTPAKLPSLVENNPLISIEILLRLMLTTDITEYFNILVHMDITLHSMEVVNRLTTSGPLPTEFIHLYISNCISTCEGLVKDKYMQSRLVRLVCVFLQSLIRNKIVNVKELFIEIEAFCVGFSKIKEAAALYRLIKHLEIDTPQTSNTLTK
;
A
#
# COMPACT_ATOMS: atom_id res chain seq x y z
N MET A 1 -11.05 -37.96 -4.53
CA MET A 1 -12.38 -38.25 -5.11
C MET A 1 -12.99 -36.90 -5.44
N PHE A 2 -13.03 -36.52 -6.71
CA PHE A 2 -13.61 -35.23 -7.11
C PHE A 2 -15.13 -35.39 -7.08
N LEU A 3 -15.79 -34.68 -6.16
CA LEU A 3 -17.25 -34.56 -6.15
C LEU A 3 -17.63 -33.61 -7.29
N SER A 4 -18.26 -34.11 -8.35
CA SER A 4 -18.95 -33.26 -9.31
C SER A 4 -20.41 -33.11 -8.88
N ILE A 5 -20.94 -31.90 -8.98
CA ILE A 5 -22.37 -31.64 -8.82
C ILE A 5 -23.11 -32.43 -9.91
N ALA A 6 -24.22 -33.08 -9.54
CA ALA A 6 -25.04 -33.81 -10.51
C ALA A 6 -25.62 -32.82 -11.53
N PRO A 7 -25.64 -33.17 -12.83
CA PRO A 7 -26.21 -32.30 -13.86
C PRO A 7 -27.68 -32.00 -13.54
N PRO A 8 -28.17 -30.80 -13.90
CA PRO A 8 -29.58 -30.44 -13.74
C PRO A 8 -30.45 -31.43 -14.55
N LEU A 9 -31.62 -31.77 -13.99
CA LEU A 9 -32.55 -32.72 -14.60
C LEU A 9 -33.46 -32.08 -15.65
N MET A 10 -33.51 -30.74 -15.72
CA MET A 10 -34.30 -29.95 -16.65
C MET A 10 -33.50 -28.76 -17.15
N ASP A 11 -33.71 -28.40 -18.40
CA ASP A 11 -33.18 -27.19 -19.01
C ASP A 11 -34.14 -26.02 -18.72
N PHE A 12 -33.66 -24.97 -18.07
CA PHE A 12 -34.40 -23.73 -17.83
C PHE A 12 -33.76 -22.59 -18.63
N GLU A 13 -34.56 -21.70 -19.23
CA GLU A 13 -34.07 -20.62 -20.09
C GLU A 13 -33.12 -19.64 -19.38
N ASP A 14 -33.26 -19.47 -18.06
CA ASP A 14 -32.46 -18.55 -17.24
C ASP A 14 -31.35 -19.25 -16.42
N GLU A 15 -31.08 -20.54 -16.64
CA GLU A 15 -30.05 -21.29 -15.89
C GLU A 15 -28.79 -21.62 -16.71
N LEU A 16 -27.70 -21.90 -15.99
CA LEU A 16 -26.43 -22.33 -16.58
C LEU A 16 -26.60 -23.72 -17.21
N LEU A 17 -26.42 -23.80 -18.54
CA LEU A 17 -26.48 -25.05 -19.29
C LEU A 17 -25.29 -25.95 -18.98
N TRP A 18 -25.56 -27.23 -18.69
CA TRP A 18 -24.53 -28.23 -18.45
C TRP A 18 -23.95 -28.74 -19.78
N ILE A 19 -22.70 -28.38 -20.07
CA ILE A 19 -22.04 -28.78 -21.33
C ILE A 19 -21.45 -30.19 -21.18
N ASN A 20 -22.04 -31.15 -21.89
CA ASN A 20 -21.46 -32.48 -22.06
C ASN A 20 -20.44 -32.48 -23.21
N GLN A 21 -19.16 -32.53 -22.89
CA GLN A 21 -18.05 -32.45 -23.86
C GLN A 21 -18.04 -33.60 -24.87
N CYS A 22 -18.72 -34.72 -24.58
CA CYS A 22 -18.72 -35.90 -25.45
C CYS A 22 -19.61 -35.78 -26.71
N ASN A 23 -20.55 -34.82 -26.76
CA ASN A 23 -21.60 -34.82 -27.79
C ASN A 23 -21.49 -33.74 -28.87
N ASN A 24 -20.46 -32.88 -28.86
CA ASN A 24 -20.38 -31.79 -29.83
C ASN A 24 -18.95 -31.60 -30.38
N GLU A 25 -18.72 -32.13 -31.59
CA GLU A 25 -17.45 -31.95 -32.32
C GLU A 25 -17.22 -30.50 -32.81
N ASN A 26 -18.25 -29.64 -32.77
CA ASN A 26 -18.20 -28.26 -33.29
C ASN A 26 -18.14 -27.16 -32.21
N LEU A 27 -18.00 -27.51 -30.93
CA LEU A 27 -17.95 -26.54 -29.83
C LEU A 27 -16.51 -26.23 -29.43
N ASN A 28 -16.01 -25.06 -29.80
CA ASN A 28 -14.75 -24.54 -29.29
C ASN A 28 -14.96 -23.90 -27.91
N ILE A 29 -14.47 -24.56 -26.86
CA ILE A 29 -14.46 -24.01 -25.51
C ILE A 29 -13.46 -22.86 -25.46
N LEU A 30 -13.96 -21.64 -25.34
CA LEU A 30 -13.15 -20.44 -25.15
C LEU A 30 -13.12 -20.12 -23.66
N TYR A 31 -11.96 -20.30 -23.04
CA TYR A 31 -11.71 -19.80 -21.70
C TYR A 31 -11.32 -18.33 -21.77
N ASP A 32 -11.85 -17.52 -20.86
CA ASP A 32 -11.33 -16.17 -20.66
C ASP A 32 -9.89 -16.25 -20.13
N LYS A 33 -8.93 -15.98 -21.02
CA LYS A 33 -7.51 -15.97 -20.69
C LYS A 33 -7.07 -14.69 -19.99
N SER A 34 -7.97 -13.71 -19.80
CA SER A 34 -7.64 -12.43 -19.16
C SER A 34 -7.21 -12.60 -17.70
N ASN A 35 -7.61 -13.70 -17.05
CA ASN A 35 -7.22 -14.05 -15.66
C ASN A 35 -6.19 -15.19 -15.57
N TYR A 36 -5.57 -15.58 -16.68
CA TYR A 36 -4.63 -16.68 -16.68
C TYR A 36 -3.28 -16.26 -16.09
N VAL A 37 -2.95 -16.80 -14.92
CA VAL A 37 -1.63 -16.70 -14.31
C VAL A 37 -0.87 -17.99 -14.57
N THR A 38 0.39 -17.89 -15.04
CA THR A 38 1.19 -19.09 -15.28
C THR A 38 1.44 -19.84 -13.95
N PRO A 39 1.53 -21.19 -13.96
CA PRO A 39 1.82 -21.95 -12.75
C PRO A 39 3.10 -21.50 -12.04
N ASN A 40 4.11 -21.09 -12.83
CA ASN A 40 5.36 -20.55 -12.31
C ASN A 40 5.13 -19.23 -11.57
N THR A 41 4.44 -18.27 -12.19
CA THR A 41 4.10 -16.98 -11.54
C THR A 41 3.28 -17.19 -10.27
N LYS A 42 2.30 -18.09 -10.30
CA LYS A 42 1.49 -18.42 -9.12
C LYS A 42 2.37 -18.94 -7.97
N HIS A 43 3.29 -19.84 -8.27
CA HIS A 43 4.23 -20.35 -7.28
C HIS A 43 5.13 -19.24 -6.72
N LEU A 44 5.65 -18.35 -7.57
CA LEU A 44 6.48 -17.22 -7.14
C LEU A 44 5.71 -16.27 -6.21
N ILE A 45 4.43 -16.01 -6.48
CA ILE A 45 3.59 -15.17 -5.62
C ILE A 45 3.35 -15.84 -4.26
N GLU A 46 3.06 -17.14 -4.25
CA GLU A 46 2.90 -17.91 -3.01
C GLU A 46 4.19 -17.87 -2.17
N GLN A 47 5.36 -17.95 -2.83
CA GLN A 47 6.66 -17.78 -2.16
C GLN A 47 6.88 -16.35 -1.66
N ALA A 48 6.45 -15.33 -2.42
CA ALA A 48 6.60 -13.92 -2.05
C ALA A 48 5.89 -13.57 -0.73
N PHE A 49 4.79 -14.25 -0.41
CA PHE A 49 4.08 -14.06 0.87
C PHE A 49 4.81 -14.66 2.06
N LEU A 50 5.68 -15.64 1.83
CA LEU A 50 6.34 -16.41 2.88
C LEU A 50 7.78 -15.94 3.13
N GLN A 51 8.49 -15.57 2.07
CA GLN A 51 9.92 -15.25 2.14
C GLN A 51 10.36 -14.24 1.07
N PRO A 52 11.52 -13.59 1.26
CA PRO A 52 12.13 -12.74 0.25
C PRO A 52 12.46 -13.55 -1.01
N LEU A 53 12.05 -13.03 -2.17
CA LEU A 53 12.35 -13.64 -3.46
C LEU A 53 13.77 -13.30 -3.92
N SER A 54 14.35 -14.17 -4.75
CA SER A 54 15.62 -13.89 -5.43
C SER A 54 15.45 -12.76 -6.45
N LEU A 55 16.52 -12.03 -6.78
CA LEU A 55 16.45 -10.92 -7.74
C LEU A 55 15.93 -11.36 -9.12
N SER A 56 16.28 -12.57 -9.57
CA SER A 56 15.76 -13.15 -10.81
C SER A 56 14.26 -13.42 -10.74
N ASP A 57 13.78 -13.97 -9.62
CA ASP A 57 12.35 -14.26 -9.45
C ASP A 57 11.52 -12.98 -9.33
N GLN A 58 12.06 -11.95 -8.67
CA GLN A 58 11.46 -10.64 -8.62
C GLN A 58 11.29 -10.05 -10.02
N GLN A 59 12.33 -10.13 -10.87
CA GLN A 59 12.26 -9.64 -12.26
C GLN A 59 11.17 -10.35 -13.07
N ILE A 60 11.06 -11.68 -12.95
CA ILE A 60 10.02 -12.45 -13.63
C ILE A 60 8.63 -11.97 -13.20
N LEU A 61 8.44 -11.73 -11.90
CA LEU A 61 7.16 -11.25 -11.37
C LEU A 61 6.87 -9.81 -11.80
N PHE A 62 7.88 -8.93 -11.85
CA PHE A 62 7.74 -7.57 -12.37
C PHE A 62 7.35 -7.56 -13.84
N ASP A 63 8.01 -8.37 -14.67
CA ASP A 63 7.70 -8.47 -16.10
C ASP A 63 6.28 -9.02 -16.35
N ASP A 64 5.79 -9.89 -15.46
CA ASP A 64 4.41 -10.37 -15.50
C ASP A 64 3.42 -9.28 -15.06
N LEU A 65 3.72 -8.57 -13.98
CA LEU A 65 2.93 -7.42 -13.48
C LEU A 65 2.78 -6.32 -14.53
N LEU A 66 3.80 -6.07 -15.36
CA LEU A 66 3.73 -5.09 -16.45
C LEU A 66 2.80 -5.52 -17.59
N LYS A 67 2.56 -6.83 -17.76
CA LYS A 67 1.72 -7.37 -18.84
C LYS A 67 0.24 -7.46 -18.44
N GLN A 68 -0.06 -7.61 -17.15
CA GLN A 68 -1.42 -7.81 -16.65
C GLN A 68 -2.05 -6.48 -16.18
N ASN A 69 -3.25 -6.16 -16.68
CA ASN A 69 -3.89 -4.86 -16.42
C ASN A 69 -5.23 -4.94 -15.70
N ARG A 70 -5.75 -6.12 -15.35
CA ARG A 70 -7.08 -6.26 -14.73
C ARG A 70 -7.07 -7.30 -13.61
N ASN A 71 -7.54 -6.91 -12.42
CA ASN A 71 -7.80 -7.78 -11.26
C ASN A 71 -6.60 -8.54 -10.68
N ILE A 72 -5.45 -7.87 -10.57
CA ILE A 72 -4.19 -8.43 -10.03
C ILE A 72 -4.37 -9.00 -8.62
N ALA A 73 -5.14 -8.34 -7.74
CA ALA A 73 -5.40 -8.85 -6.39
C ALA A 73 -6.04 -10.24 -6.39
N HIS A 74 -7.05 -10.46 -7.25
CA HIS A 74 -7.71 -11.74 -7.38
C HIS A 74 -6.83 -12.80 -8.04
N GLN A 75 -6.13 -12.41 -9.11
CA GLN A 75 -5.21 -13.30 -9.84
C GLN A 75 -4.09 -13.81 -8.94
N TYR A 76 -3.56 -12.93 -8.09
CA TYR A 76 -2.43 -13.22 -7.22
C TYR A 76 -2.88 -13.75 -5.84
N GLY A 77 -4.18 -13.83 -5.59
CA GLY A 77 -4.73 -14.25 -4.30
C GLY A 77 -4.25 -13.36 -3.13
N LEU A 78 -4.00 -12.08 -3.43
CA LEU A 78 -3.59 -11.08 -2.46
C LEU A 78 -4.82 -10.63 -1.67
N THR A 79 -5.04 -11.25 -0.52
CA THR A 79 -6.01 -10.78 0.46
C THR A 79 -5.37 -9.69 1.35
N PRO A 80 -6.14 -8.71 1.88
CA PRO A 80 -5.60 -7.68 2.78
C PRO A 80 -4.77 -8.25 3.94
N ALA A 81 -5.16 -9.40 4.50
CA ALA A 81 -4.44 -10.07 5.58
C ALA A 81 -3.01 -10.56 5.22
N LYS A 82 -2.71 -10.76 3.93
CA LYS A 82 -1.38 -11.18 3.44
C LYS A 82 -0.49 -9.99 3.06
N LEU A 83 -1.05 -8.78 3.03
CA LEU A 83 -0.30 -7.57 2.69
C LEU A 83 0.89 -7.35 3.63
N PRO A 84 0.77 -7.51 4.97
CA PRO A 84 1.91 -7.28 5.85
C PRO A 84 3.09 -8.19 5.58
N SER A 85 2.84 -9.48 5.34
CA SER A 85 3.92 -10.43 5.04
C SER A 85 4.57 -10.15 3.69
N LEU A 86 3.80 -9.68 2.70
CA LEU A 86 4.34 -9.27 1.41
C LEU A 86 5.22 -8.02 1.54
N VAL A 87 4.77 -7.02 2.29
CA VAL A 87 5.51 -5.76 2.50
C VAL A 87 6.83 -6.01 3.22
N GLU A 88 6.83 -6.85 4.25
CA GLU A 88 8.05 -7.16 5.00
C GLU A 88 9.06 -8.00 4.21
N ASN A 89 8.59 -8.93 3.38
CA ASN A 89 9.48 -9.82 2.61
C ASN A 89 9.93 -9.21 1.27
N ASN A 90 9.03 -8.49 0.59
CA ASN A 90 9.19 -8.05 -0.80
C ASN A 90 8.56 -6.65 -1.01
N PRO A 91 9.17 -5.58 -0.48
CA PRO A 91 8.59 -4.22 -0.53
C PRO A 91 8.43 -3.67 -1.95
N LEU A 92 9.39 -3.93 -2.86
CA LEU A 92 9.32 -3.43 -4.23
C LEU A 92 8.16 -4.05 -5.03
N ILE A 93 7.91 -5.35 -4.85
CA ILE A 93 6.78 -6.04 -5.46
C ILE A 93 5.47 -5.50 -4.88
N SER A 94 5.43 -5.28 -3.56
CA SER A 94 4.27 -4.69 -2.88
C SER A 94 3.93 -3.31 -3.45
N ILE A 95 4.94 -2.47 -3.70
CA ILE A 95 4.74 -1.14 -4.31
C ILE A 95 4.07 -1.27 -5.67
N GLU A 96 4.59 -2.09 -6.58
CA GLU A 96 4.02 -2.21 -7.92
C GLU A 96 2.60 -2.76 -7.88
N ILE A 97 2.33 -3.78 -7.06
CA ILE A 97 0.97 -4.31 -6.90
C ILE A 97 0.03 -3.23 -6.37
N LEU A 98 0.41 -2.50 -5.31
CA LEU A 98 -0.42 -1.46 -4.72
C LEU A 98 -0.66 -0.29 -5.68
N LEU A 99 0.34 0.12 -6.48
CA LEU A 99 0.17 1.14 -7.51
C LEU A 99 -0.85 0.73 -8.58
N ARG A 100 -0.87 -0.55 -8.95
CA ARG A 100 -1.88 -1.07 -9.87
C ARG A 100 -3.25 -1.16 -9.21
N LEU A 101 -3.30 -1.55 -7.94
CA LEU A 101 -4.55 -1.59 -7.18
C LEU A 101 -5.15 -0.20 -6.96
N MET A 102 -4.33 0.86 -6.90
CA MET A 102 -4.82 2.25 -6.84
C MET A 102 -5.65 2.63 -8.08
N LEU A 103 -5.44 1.97 -9.21
CA LEU A 103 -6.22 2.16 -10.43
C LEU A 103 -7.55 1.38 -10.42
N THR A 104 -7.70 0.46 -9.47
CA THR A 104 -8.90 -0.37 -9.27
C THR A 104 -9.67 0.10 -8.03
N THR A 105 -10.99 -0.06 -8.00
CA THR A 105 -11.86 0.52 -6.95
C THR A 105 -11.72 -0.09 -5.55
N ASP A 106 -10.92 -1.15 -5.38
CA ASP A 106 -10.93 -2.01 -4.17
C ASP A 106 -9.75 -1.75 -3.20
N ILE A 107 -9.04 -0.62 -3.31
CA ILE A 107 -7.81 -0.41 -2.52
C ILE A 107 -8.03 -0.01 -1.05
N THR A 108 -9.24 0.42 -0.67
CA THR A 108 -9.52 0.99 0.65
C THR A 108 -9.19 0.04 1.81
N GLU A 109 -9.47 -1.26 1.66
CA GLU A 109 -9.14 -2.27 2.69
C GLU A 109 -7.62 -2.43 2.87
N TYR A 110 -6.86 -2.37 1.78
CA TYR A 110 -5.39 -2.45 1.83
C TYR A 110 -4.78 -1.23 2.51
N PHE A 111 -5.35 -0.04 2.30
CA PHE A 111 -4.97 1.17 3.04
C PHE A 111 -5.24 1.04 4.52
N ASN A 112 -6.39 0.49 4.92
CA ASN A 112 -6.67 0.25 6.33
C ASN A 112 -5.61 -0.68 6.97
N ILE A 113 -5.24 -1.78 6.28
CA ILE A 113 -4.15 -2.64 6.77
C ILE A 113 -2.82 -1.88 6.82
N LEU A 114 -2.46 -1.11 5.78
CA LEU A 114 -1.24 -0.31 5.74
C LEU A 114 -1.07 0.63 6.93
N VAL A 115 -2.17 1.23 7.39
CA VAL A 115 -2.11 2.12 8.56
C VAL A 115 -1.89 1.36 9.87
N HIS A 116 -2.44 0.16 10.00
CA HIS A 116 -2.38 -0.62 11.24
C HIS A 116 -1.16 -1.56 11.32
N MET A 117 -0.33 -1.62 10.29
CA MET A 117 0.93 -2.36 10.33
C MET A 117 1.95 -1.70 11.25
N ASP A 118 2.89 -2.51 11.75
CA ASP A 118 4.05 -2.01 12.47
C ASP A 118 4.87 -1.07 11.57
N ILE A 119 5.37 0.01 12.18
CA ILE A 119 6.19 0.99 11.46
C ILE A 119 7.61 0.43 11.30
N THR A 120 7.91 -0.08 10.11
CA THR A 120 9.19 -0.65 9.70
C THR A 120 9.80 0.17 8.55
N LEU A 121 11.06 -0.14 8.20
CA LEU A 121 11.68 0.46 7.02
C LEU A 121 10.90 0.10 5.75
N HIS A 122 10.47 -1.15 5.62
CA HIS A 122 9.76 -1.64 4.45
C HIS A 122 8.37 -1.01 4.34
N SER A 123 7.56 -1.01 5.41
CA SER A 123 6.22 -0.39 5.37
C SER A 123 6.29 1.11 5.06
N MET A 124 7.28 1.80 5.63
CA MET A 124 7.48 3.23 5.35
C MET A 124 8.00 3.51 3.93
N GLU A 125 8.87 2.65 3.39
CA GLU A 125 9.31 2.75 1.99
C GLU A 125 8.12 2.63 1.03
N VAL A 126 7.24 1.64 1.26
CA VAL A 126 6.03 1.44 0.47
C VAL A 126 5.15 2.69 0.50
N VAL A 127 4.82 3.22 1.69
CA VAL A 127 3.98 4.42 1.82
C VAL A 127 4.64 5.63 1.15
N ASN A 128 5.94 5.86 1.36
CA ASN A 128 6.66 6.98 0.73
C ASN A 128 6.64 6.91 -0.81
N ARG A 129 6.79 5.71 -1.36
CA ARG A 129 6.69 5.47 -2.82
C ARG A 129 5.29 5.72 -3.35
N LEU A 130 4.26 5.18 -2.69
CA LEU A 130 2.86 5.42 -3.08
C LEU A 130 2.52 6.90 -3.09
N THR A 131 3.00 7.63 -2.08
CA THR A 131 2.72 9.06 -1.94
C THR A 131 3.39 9.90 -3.04
N THR A 132 4.52 9.43 -3.58
CA THR A 132 5.23 10.12 -4.67
C THR A 132 4.64 9.77 -6.05
N SER A 133 4.02 8.59 -6.19
CA SER A 133 3.51 8.09 -7.47
C SER A 133 2.09 8.54 -7.83
N GLY A 134 1.30 9.04 -6.88
CA GLY A 134 -0.06 9.53 -7.16
C GLY A 134 -0.73 10.19 -5.95
N PRO A 135 -1.88 10.86 -6.16
CA PRO A 135 -2.63 11.46 -5.06
C PRO A 135 -3.27 10.36 -4.20
N LEU A 136 -2.78 10.22 -2.97
CA LEU A 136 -3.41 9.39 -1.95
C LEU A 136 -4.50 10.19 -1.22
N PRO A 137 -5.55 9.54 -0.70
CA PRO A 137 -6.52 10.19 0.18
C PRO A 137 -5.81 10.84 1.38
N THR A 138 -6.13 12.11 1.67
CA THR A 138 -5.51 12.84 2.78
C THR A 138 -5.78 12.16 4.11
N GLU A 139 -7.00 11.63 4.31
CA GLU A 139 -7.39 10.88 5.50
C GLU A 139 -6.45 9.70 5.80
N PHE A 140 -6.05 8.95 4.77
CA PHE A 140 -5.08 7.86 4.92
C PHE A 140 -3.72 8.37 5.41
N ILE A 141 -3.23 9.48 4.83
CA ILE A 141 -1.94 10.06 5.20
C ILE A 141 -1.98 10.59 6.64
N HIS A 142 -3.05 11.29 7.03
CA HIS A 142 -3.23 11.79 8.39
C HIS A 142 -3.24 10.65 9.40
N LEU A 143 -4.04 9.59 9.15
CA LEU A 143 -4.12 8.44 10.06
C LEU A 143 -2.77 7.70 10.16
N TYR A 144 -2.05 7.57 9.04
CA TYR A 144 -0.70 6.96 9.04
C TYR A 144 0.29 7.79 9.87
N ILE A 145 0.27 9.12 9.75
CA ILE A 145 1.13 10.02 10.53
C ILE A 145 0.81 9.92 12.02
N SER A 146 -0.47 9.98 12.39
CA SER A 146 -0.89 9.87 13.80
C SER A 146 -0.51 8.50 14.39
N ASN A 147 -0.62 7.41 13.62
CA ASN A 147 -0.14 6.10 14.07
C ASN A 147 1.39 6.08 14.26
N CYS A 148 2.15 6.70 13.36
CA CYS A 148 3.61 6.83 13.50
C CYS A 148 4.01 7.57 14.78
N ILE A 149 3.35 8.70 15.06
CA ILE A 149 3.61 9.52 16.25
C ILE A 149 3.23 8.74 17.52
N SER A 150 2.03 8.17 17.56
CA SER A 150 1.55 7.38 18.70
C SER A 150 2.47 6.19 19.00
N THR A 151 2.96 5.50 17.96
CA THR A 151 3.91 4.38 18.10
C THR A 151 5.24 4.85 18.68
N CYS A 152 5.74 6.01 18.25
CA CYS A 152 6.97 6.59 18.80
C CYS A 152 6.82 6.96 20.29
N GLU A 153 5.69 7.53 20.68
CA GLU A 153 5.41 7.92 22.07
C GLU A 153 5.20 6.71 23.00
N GLY A 154 4.52 5.67 22.50
CA GLY A 154 4.25 4.44 23.25
C GLY A 154 5.48 3.54 23.47
N LEU A 155 6.52 3.66 22.64
CA LEU A 155 7.74 2.84 22.73
C LEU A 155 8.70 3.30 23.85
N VAL A 156 8.24 3.23 25.10
CA VAL A 156 8.99 3.72 26.29
C VAL A 156 10.08 2.73 26.75
N LYS A 157 9.94 1.44 26.42
CA LYS A 157 10.80 0.36 26.94
C LYS A 157 12.20 0.32 26.33
N ASP A 158 12.32 0.66 25.04
CA ASP A 158 13.60 0.62 24.33
C ASP A 158 13.90 1.99 23.70
N LYS A 159 14.63 2.83 24.46
CA LYS A 159 15.03 4.17 24.02
C LYS A 159 15.91 4.17 22.77
N TYR A 160 16.68 3.11 22.54
CA TYR A 160 17.54 3.01 21.37
C TYR A 160 16.69 2.75 20.12
N MET A 161 15.79 1.78 20.19
CA MET A 161 14.84 1.52 19.10
C MET A 161 13.91 2.71 18.85
N GLN A 162 13.42 3.37 19.91
CA GLN A 162 12.63 4.60 19.81
C GLN A 162 13.40 5.70 19.08
N SER A 163 14.68 5.91 19.42
CA SER A 163 15.50 6.90 18.73
C SER A 163 15.66 6.59 17.25
N ARG A 164 15.79 5.31 16.86
CA ARG A 164 15.87 4.90 15.45
C ARG A 164 14.55 5.13 14.72
N LEU A 165 13.43 4.77 15.34
CA LEU A 165 12.11 4.95 14.77
C LEU A 165 11.78 6.44 14.58
N VAL A 166 12.06 7.28 15.57
CA VAL A 166 11.86 8.73 15.47
C VAL A 166 12.68 9.31 14.32
N ARG A 167 13.91 8.87 14.10
CA ARG A 167 14.71 9.30 12.94
C ARG A 167 14.04 8.93 11.61
N LEU A 168 13.54 7.69 11.51
CA LEU A 168 12.85 7.18 10.33
C LEU A 168 11.60 8.02 10.03
N VAL A 169 10.75 8.23 11.03
CA VAL A 169 9.53 9.06 10.95
C VAL A 169 9.88 10.51 10.58
N CYS A 170 10.93 11.09 11.17
CA CYS A 170 11.35 12.46 10.83
C CYS A 170 11.74 12.59 9.35
N VAL A 171 12.54 11.66 8.82
CA VAL A 171 12.95 11.68 7.41
C VAL A 171 11.74 11.53 6.48
N PHE A 172 10.79 10.67 6.85
CA PHE A 172 9.54 10.49 6.11
C PHE A 172 8.66 11.74 6.12
N LEU A 173 8.41 12.35 7.29
CA LEU A 173 7.65 13.61 7.38
C LEU A 173 8.31 14.72 6.57
N GLN A 174 9.64 14.82 6.61
CA GLN A 174 10.36 15.77 5.76
C GLN A 174 10.18 15.49 4.25
N SER A 175 10.10 14.22 3.84
CA SER A 175 9.80 13.81 2.46
C SER A 175 8.41 14.32 2.02
N LEU A 176 7.38 14.06 2.85
CA LEU A 176 6.01 14.49 2.60
C LEU A 176 5.88 16.02 2.46
N ILE A 177 6.56 16.75 3.36
CA ILE A 177 6.57 18.21 3.37
C ILE A 177 7.26 18.77 2.13
N ARG A 178 8.46 18.26 1.78
CA ARG A 178 9.23 18.74 0.61
C ARG A 178 8.48 18.49 -0.70
N ASN A 179 7.79 17.36 -0.81
CA ASN A 179 7.01 17.01 -1.99
C ASN A 179 5.63 17.70 -2.03
N LYS A 180 5.29 18.55 -1.04
CA LYS A 180 4.01 19.29 -0.92
C LYS A 180 2.77 18.39 -0.97
N ILE A 181 2.89 17.17 -0.46
CA ILE A 181 1.81 16.18 -0.51
C ILE A 181 0.79 16.47 0.60
N VAL A 182 1.27 16.94 1.75
CA VAL A 182 0.45 17.22 2.92
C VAL A 182 0.22 18.72 3.06
N ASN A 183 -1.03 19.12 3.34
CA ASN A 183 -1.32 20.48 3.77
C ASN A 183 -0.82 20.66 5.22
N VAL A 184 0.40 21.21 5.35
CA VAL A 184 1.12 21.34 6.62
C VAL A 184 0.30 22.04 7.71
N LYS A 185 -0.70 22.86 7.33
CA LYS A 185 -1.55 23.61 8.27
C LYS A 185 -2.38 22.73 9.20
N GLU A 186 -2.85 21.57 8.73
CA GLU A 186 -3.75 20.71 9.52
C GLU A 186 -2.99 19.80 10.48
N LEU A 187 -1.74 19.44 10.15
CA LEU A 187 -0.88 18.58 10.97
C LEU A 187 0.18 19.35 11.75
N PHE A 188 0.19 20.68 11.65
CA PHE A 188 1.25 21.52 12.22
C PHE A 188 1.43 21.27 13.72
N ILE A 189 0.33 21.32 14.47
CA ILE A 189 0.34 21.23 15.93
C ILE A 189 0.84 19.86 16.38
N GLU A 190 0.39 18.79 15.71
CA GLU A 190 0.76 17.41 16.04
C GLU A 190 2.26 17.16 15.76
N ILE A 191 2.74 17.59 14.59
CA ILE A 191 4.16 17.42 14.23
C ILE A 191 5.05 18.33 15.10
N GLU A 192 4.60 19.54 15.43
CA GLU A 192 5.34 20.45 16.32
C GLU A 192 5.50 19.84 17.72
N ALA A 193 4.40 19.35 18.30
CA ALA A 193 4.41 18.67 19.60
C ALA A 193 5.35 17.46 19.59
N PHE A 194 5.29 16.63 18.54
CA PHE A 194 6.21 15.51 18.34
C PHE A 194 7.68 15.96 18.30
N CYS A 195 8.00 16.97 17.49
CA CYS A 195 9.37 17.48 17.39
C CYS A 195 9.91 18.03 18.72
N VAL A 196 9.06 18.70 19.51
CA VAL A 196 9.44 19.19 20.84
C VAL A 196 9.67 18.02 21.80
N GLY A 197 8.78 17.03 21.81
CA GLY A 197 8.89 15.81 22.61
C GLY A 197 10.18 15.04 22.36
N PHE A 198 10.65 15.02 21.10
CA PHE A 198 11.89 14.34 20.69
C PHE A 198 13.05 15.28 20.33
N SER A 199 13.06 16.50 20.87
CA SER A 199 14.04 17.56 20.55
C SER A 199 15.51 17.18 20.74
N LYS A 200 15.81 16.14 21.55
CA LYS A 200 17.17 15.59 21.72
C LYS A 200 17.71 14.90 20.45
N ILE A 201 16.82 14.50 19.54
CA ILE A 201 17.16 13.83 18.29
C ILE A 201 17.38 14.90 17.21
N LYS A 202 18.53 14.81 16.51
CA LYS A 202 18.96 15.81 15.53
C LYS A 202 17.95 15.98 14.40
N GLU A 203 17.38 14.87 13.94
CA GLU A 203 16.41 14.79 12.86
C GLU A 203 15.08 15.47 13.22
N ALA A 204 14.65 15.35 14.48
CA ALA A 204 13.46 16.04 15.01
C ALA A 204 13.69 17.55 15.09
N ALA A 205 14.86 17.99 15.58
CA ALA A 205 15.23 19.40 15.58
C ALA A 205 15.33 19.99 14.16
N ALA A 206 15.80 19.20 13.19
CA ALA A 206 15.85 19.61 11.78
C ALA A 206 14.45 19.73 11.16
N LEU A 207 13.55 18.78 11.46
CA LEU A 207 12.16 18.82 11.03
C LEU A 207 11.43 20.04 11.61
N TYR A 208 11.61 20.34 12.91
CA TYR A 208 11.04 21.53 13.54
C TYR A 208 11.43 22.83 12.81
N ARG A 209 12.72 22.98 12.48
CA ARG A 209 13.22 24.17 11.76
C ARG A 209 12.62 24.27 10.36
N LEU A 210 12.51 23.15 9.64
CA LEU A 210 11.88 23.12 8.31
C LEU A 210 10.44 23.62 8.39
N ILE A 211 9.69 23.15 9.39
CA ILE A 211 8.30 23.54 9.62
C ILE A 211 8.18 25.03 9.95
N LYS A 212 9.03 25.54 10.85
CA LYS A 212 9.09 26.97 11.18
C LYS A 212 9.39 27.86 9.97
N HIS A 213 10.28 27.44 9.09
CA HIS A 213 10.57 28.19 7.86
C HIS A 213 9.35 28.28 6.93
N LEU A 214 8.62 27.18 6.76
CA LEU A 214 7.40 27.17 5.94
C LEU A 214 6.27 28.02 6.55
N GLU A 215 6.22 28.12 7.88
CA GLU A 215 5.31 29.00 8.61
C GLU A 215 5.57 30.48 8.28
N ILE A 216 6.84 30.87 8.16
CA ILE A 216 7.26 32.24 7.82
C ILE A 216 7.00 32.56 6.34
N ASP A 217 7.21 31.59 5.44
CA ASP A 217 7.02 31.74 3.99
C ASP A 217 5.55 31.73 3.54
N THR A 218 4.59 31.44 4.45
CA THR A 218 3.16 31.68 4.21
C THR A 218 2.73 32.99 4.87
N PRO A 219 2.89 34.15 4.20
CA PRO A 219 2.31 35.39 4.73
C PRO A 219 0.79 35.22 4.81
N GLN A 220 0.24 35.63 5.95
CA GLN A 220 -1.19 35.80 6.15
C GLN A 220 -1.74 36.75 5.07
N THR A 221 -2.34 36.22 4.00
CA THR A 221 -3.28 36.96 3.16
C THR A 221 -4.61 37.10 3.91
N SER A 222 -4.56 37.87 4.99
CA SER A 222 -5.74 38.40 5.67
C SER A 222 -5.35 39.73 6.30
N ASN A 223 -5.54 40.80 5.53
CA ASN A 223 -6.15 42.08 5.96
C ASN A 223 -5.58 43.27 5.18
N THR A 224 -6.31 43.68 4.14
CA THR A 224 -6.76 45.07 4.08
C THR A 224 -8.04 45.15 3.26
N LEU A 225 -9.18 45.04 3.95
CA LEU A 225 -10.43 45.66 3.53
C LEU A 225 -10.31 47.19 3.72
N THR A 226 -11.09 47.94 2.94
CA THR A 226 -11.44 49.37 3.05
C THR A 226 -10.46 50.42 2.54
N LYS A 227 -10.72 50.90 1.31
CA LYS A 227 -11.32 52.22 1.09
C LYS A 227 -12.10 52.26 -0.22
#